data_AF-A0AAD4W5A6-F1
#
_entry.id   AF-A0AAD4W5A6-F1
#
_cell.length_a   1.000
_cell.length_b   1.000
_cell.length_c   1.000
_cell.angle_alpha   90.00
_cell.angle_beta   90.00
_cell.angle_gamma   90.00
#
_symmetry.space_group_name_H-M   'P 1'
#
loop_
_entity.id
_entity.type
_entity.pdbx_description
1 polymer ?
#
loop_
_entity_poly.entity_id
_entity_poly.type
_entity_poly.pdbx_seq_one_letter_code
_entity_poly.pdbx_strand_id
1 'polypeptide(L)'
;MASSWEEKIYSKDLEFEGHHCLIYYQKTIEGDACALVAIANVLSLMNKLGSTSKANTMNDLGTLVAAQLRMNNGGQQQHQQQRINDAVMLIPRLATRIDVNLNFRRIHEFDIFEEHEIFKLLRIPIFHAWKVPPP
;
A
#
# COMPACT_ATOMS: atom_id res chain seq x y z
N MET A 1 19.39 19.81 -1.96
CA MET A 1 18.44 20.00 -3.09
C MET A 1 18.25 18.63 -3.70
N ALA A 2 17.24 17.88 -3.23
CA ALA A 2 16.91 16.56 -3.77
C ALA A 2 16.49 16.74 -5.23
N SER A 3 17.09 15.97 -6.13
CA SER A 3 16.91 16.19 -7.58
C SER A 3 15.52 15.72 -7.98
N SER A 4 14.86 16.43 -8.91
CA SER A 4 13.44 16.30 -9.26
C SER A 4 13.00 14.94 -9.86
N TRP A 5 13.85 13.92 -9.81
CA TRP A 5 13.66 12.58 -10.40
C TRP A 5 13.31 11.52 -9.36
N GLU A 6 13.52 11.79 -8.07
CA GLU A 6 13.46 10.80 -6.98
C GLU A 6 12.03 10.33 -6.64
N GLU A 7 10.98 11.07 -7.05
CA GLU A 7 9.58 10.74 -6.70
C GLU A 7 8.72 10.21 -7.87
N LYS A 8 9.32 9.93 -9.03
CA LYS A 8 8.56 9.54 -10.22
C LYS A 8 8.11 8.08 -10.17
N ILE A 9 6.81 7.87 -10.26
CA ILE A 9 6.18 6.55 -10.45
C ILE A 9 6.02 6.29 -11.94
N TYR A 10 6.30 5.06 -12.34
CA TYR A 10 6.03 4.53 -13.66
C TYR A 10 4.97 3.44 -13.56
N SER A 11 4.24 3.22 -14.66
CA SER A 11 3.26 2.13 -14.76
C SER A 11 3.42 1.38 -16.08
N LYS A 12 3.12 0.09 -16.06
CA LYS A 12 3.12 -0.78 -17.24
C LYS A 12 1.82 -1.56 -17.29
N ASP A 13 1.24 -1.65 -18.49
CA ASP A 13 0.06 -2.46 -18.73
C ASP A 13 0.39 -3.96 -18.56
N LEU A 14 -0.52 -4.68 -17.90
CA LEU A 14 -0.45 -6.11 -17.68
C LEU A 14 -1.85 -6.70 -17.92
N GLU A 15 -1.91 -7.87 -18.55
CA GLU A 15 -3.09 -8.72 -18.53
C GLU A 15 -2.90 -9.77 -17.44
N PHE A 16 -3.81 -9.82 -16.48
CA PHE A 16 -3.78 -10.74 -15.35
C PHE A 16 -5.18 -11.31 -15.13
N GLU A 17 -5.30 -12.64 -15.03
CA GLU A 17 -6.59 -13.33 -14.81
C GLU A 17 -7.72 -12.86 -15.76
N GLY A 18 -7.38 -12.54 -17.01
CA GLY A 18 -8.34 -12.11 -18.04
C GLY A 18 -8.80 -10.65 -17.96
N HIS A 19 -8.14 -9.81 -17.14
CA HIS A 19 -8.40 -8.36 -17.10
C HIS A 19 -7.12 -7.54 -17.26
N HIS A 20 -7.25 -6.37 -17.88
CA HIS A 20 -6.15 -5.41 -17.98
C HIS A 20 -6.00 -4.60 -16.70
N CYS A 21 -4.79 -4.55 -16.17
CA CYS A 21 -4.41 -3.79 -14.98
C CYS A 21 -3.06 -3.08 -15.19
N LEU A 22 -2.69 -2.20 -14.25
CA LEU A 22 -1.41 -1.49 -14.26
C LEU A 22 -0.51 -2.01 -13.14
N ILE A 23 0.75 -2.26 -13.46
CA ILE A 23 1.79 -2.48 -12.45
C ILE A 23 2.63 -1.22 -12.32
N TYR A 24 2.69 -0.69 -11.10
CA TYR A 24 3.45 0.49 -10.70
C TYR A 24 4.84 0.11 -10.21
N TYR A 25 5.83 0.93 -10.53
CA TYR A 25 7.22 0.73 -10.11
C TYR A 25 8.02 2.05 -10.11
N GLN A 26 9.13 2.07 -9.37
CA GLN A 26 10.13 3.13 -9.39
C GLN A 26 11.39 2.63 -10.11
N LYS A 27 12.10 3.52 -10.80
CA LYS A 27 13.36 3.17 -11.50
C LYS A 27 14.54 3.06 -10.55
N THR A 28 14.56 3.85 -9.49
CA THR A 28 15.62 3.88 -8.49
C THR A 28 15.01 3.49 -7.16
N ILE A 29 15.58 2.46 -6.51
CA ILE A 29 15.17 2.02 -5.18
C ILE A 29 16.11 2.71 -4.19
N GLU A 30 15.97 4.03 -4.04
CA GLU A 30 16.58 4.72 -2.89
C GLU A 30 15.65 4.54 -1.69
N GLY A 31 15.70 3.34 -1.12
CA GLY A 31 15.39 3.05 0.29
C GLY A 31 13.94 3.05 0.76
N ASP A 32 13.07 3.95 0.28
CA ASP A 32 12.02 4.43 1.19
C ASP A 32 10.58 4.14 0.77
N ALA A 33 10.19 3.99 -0.50
CA ALA A 33 8.76 4.00 -0.88
C ALA A 33 8.14 2.66 -1.35
N CYS A 34 8.61 1.52 -0.84
CA CYS A 34 8.23 0.20 -1.36
C CYS A 34 6.80 -0.23 -1.01
N ALA A 35 6.26 0.21 0.12
CA ALA A 35 5.00 -0.31 0.64
C ALA A 35 3.76 0.25 -0.07
N LEU A 36 3.74 1.55 -0.37
CA LEU A 36 2.64 2.15 -1.13
C LEU A 36 2.54 1.56 -2.54
N VAL A 37 3.68 1.33 -3.19
CA VAL A 37 3.76 0.65 -4.49
C VAL A 37 3.25 -0.78 -4.39
N ALA A 38 3.64 -1.53 -3.35
CA ALA A 38 3.15 -2.90 -3.13
C ALA A 38 1.63 -2.94 -2.95
N ILE A 39 1.06 -2.06 -2.13
CA ILE A 39 -0.39 -1.95 -1.93
C ILE A 39 -1.10 -1.62 -3.23
N ALA A 40 -0.61 -0.63 -3.99
CA ALA A 40 -1.22 -0.25 -5.25
C ALA A 40 -1.20 -1.41 -6.26
N ASN A 41 -0.09 -2.14 -6.36
CA ASN A 41 0.00 -3.30 -7.25
C ASN A 41 -0.99 -4.40 -6.86
N VAL A 42 -1.13 -4.72 -5.56
CA VAL A 42 -2.14 -5.68 -5.09
C VAL A 42 -3.55 -5.21 -5.47
N LEU A 43 -3.89 -3.94 -5.23
CA LEU A 43 -5.21 -3.41 -5.59
C LEU A 43 -5.46 -3.40 -7.10
N SER A 44 -4.45 -3.13 -7.93
CA SER A 44 -4.60 -3.20 -9.39
C SER A 44 -4.79 -4.63 -9.88
N LEU A 45 -4.02 -5.58 -9.35
CA LEU A 45 -4.19 -7.01 -9.65
C LEU A 45 -5.55 -7.56 -9.19
N MET A 46 -6.14 -6.99 -8.14
CA MET A 46 -7.51 -7.30 -7.70
C MET A 46 -8.60 -6.59 -8.53
N ASN A 47 -8.24 -5.90 -9.62
CA ASN A 47 -9.14 -5.06 -10.42
C ASN A 47 -9.88 -3.98 -9.60
N LYS A 48 -9.25 -3.49 -8.52
CA LYS A 48 -9.78 -2.41 -7.68
C LYS A 48 -9.27 -1.06 -8.13
N LEU A 49 -8.01 -0.97 -8.57
CA LEU A 49 -7.53 0.22 -9.27
C LEU A 49 -7.92 0.11 -10.75
N GLY A 50 -8.64 1.11 -11.26
CA GLY A 50 -9.09 1.11 -12.65
C GLY A 50 -7.93 0.92 -13.62
N SER A 51 -8.19 0.25 -14.74
CA SER A 51 -7.18 -0.10 -15.75
C SER A 51 -6.46 1.11 -16.38
N THR A 52 -7.02 2.31 -16.23
CA THR A 52 -6.46 3.57 -16.75
C THR A 52 -5.92 4.50 -15.66
N SER A 53 -5.90 4.07 -14.39
CA SER A 53 -5.49 4.87 -13.24
C SER A 53 -3.97 5.06 -13.16
N LYS A 54 -3.39 5.79 -14.12
CA LYS A 54 -1.97 6.11 -14.13
C LYS A 54 -1.63 7.06 -12.98
N ALA A 55 -0.50 6.82 -12.33
CA ALA A 55 0.09 7.68 -11.33
C ALA A 55 1.50 8.07 -11.80
N ASN A 56 1.84 9.37 -11.75
CA ASN A 56 3.15 9.85 -12.16
C ASN A 56 4.04 10.16 -10.95
N THR A 57 3.43 10.39 -9.79
CA THR A 57 4.11 10.67 -8.52
C THR A 57 3.64 9.73 -7.42
N MET A 58 4.42 9.66 -6.34
CA MET A 58 4.05 8.90 -5.14
C MET A 58 2.75 9.43 -4.50
N ASN A 59 2.52 10.74 -4.55
CA ASN A 59 1.31 11.37 -4.04
C ASN A 59 0.06 11.03 -4.88
N ASP A 60 0.21 10.92 -6.21
CA ASP A 60 -0.87 10.45 -7.09
C ASP A 60 -1.27 9.02 -6.70
N LEU A 61 -0.28 8.17 -6.47
CA LEU A 61 -0.49 6.78 -6.05
C LEU A 61 -1.18 6.71 -4.68
N GLY A 62 -0.74 7.54 -3.73
CA GLY A 62 -1.38 7.68 -2.42
C GLY A 62 -2.84 8.11 -2.52
N THR A 63 -3.15 9.03 -3.43
CA THR A 63 -4.51 9.48 -3.70
C THR A 63 -5.40 8.35 -4.23
N LEU A 64 -4.88 7.53 -5.15
CA LEU A 64 -5.60 6.37 -5.68
C LEU A 64 -5.89 5.33 -4.58
N VAL A 65 -4.91 5.03 -3.72
CA VAL A 65 -5.08 4.12 -2.60
C VAL A 65 -6.07 4.67 -1.57
N ALA A 66 -6.01 5.97 -1.27
CA ALA A 66 -6.97 6.64 -0.36
C ALA A 66 -8.40 6.56 -0.90
N ALA A 67 -8.59 6.80 -2.19
CA ALA A 67 -9.89 6.66 -2.85
C ALA A 67 -10.41 5.21 -2.74
N GLN A 68 -9.57 4.22 -3.02
CA GLN A 68 -9.95 2.81 -2.85
C GLN A 68 -10.29 2.43 -1.43
N LEU A 69 -9.54 2.93 -0.45
CA LEU A 69 -9.80 2.66 0.96
C LEU A 69 -11.20 3.17 1.39
N ARG A 70 -11.59 4.35 0.90
CA ARG A 70 -12.94 4.91 1.11
C ARG A 70 -14.01 4.08 0.38
N MET A 71 -13.78 3.70 -0.87
CA MET A 71 -14.73 2.91 -1.67
C MET A 71 -14.96 1.50 -1.09
N ASN A 72 -13.89 0.83 -0.65
CA ASN A 72 -13.96 -0.53 -0.07
C ASN A 72 -14.76 -0.56 1.25
N ASN A 73 -15.00 0.61 1.86
CA ASN A 73 -15.71 0.78 3.12
C ASN A 73 -16.87 1.79 3.00
N GLY A 74 -17.50 1.90 1.83
CA GLY A 74 -18.69 2.75 1.64
C GLY A 74 -19.89 2.28 2.50
N GLY A 75 -20.72 3.23 2.95
CA GLY A 75 -21.98 2.94 3.66
C GLY A 75 -21.83 2.56 5.14
N GLN A 76 -20.73 2.94 5.78
CA GLN A 76 -20.42 2.52 7.15
C GLN A 76 -20.86 3.55 8.21
N GLN A 77 -21.06 3.09 9.45
CA GLN A 77 -21.43 3.94 10.59
C GLN A 77 -20.33 4.96 10.94
N GLN A 78 -20.69 6.02 11.69
CA GLN A 78 -19.80 7.15 12.00
C GLN A 78 -18.44 6.73 12.61
N HIS A 79 -18.42 5.75 13.51
CA HIS A 79 -17.17 5.21 14.08
C HIS A 79 -16.25 4.60 13.03
N GLN A 80 -16.79 3.91 12.03
CA GLN A 80 -16.00 3.35 10.94
C GLN A 80 -15.43 4.46 10.05
N GLN A 81 -16.20 5.52 9.85
CA GLN A 81 -15.78 6.65 9.03
C GLN A 81 -14.58 7.40 9.64
N GLN A 82 -14.52 7.52 10.97
CA GLN A 82 -13.36 8.05 11.68
C GLN A 82 -12.13 7.16 11.47
N ARG A 83 -12.26 5.84 11.69
CA ARG A 83 -11.17 4.88 11.43
C ARG A 83 -10.62 4.96 10.00
N ILE A 84 -11.49 5.13 9.01
CA ILE A 84 -11.10 5.33 7.60
C ILE A 84 -10.30 6.62 7.43
N ASN A 85 -10.75 7.72 8.02
CA ASN A 85 -10.05 9.00 7.92
C ASN A 85 -8.68 8.94 8.59
N ASP A 86 -8.58 8.32 9.78
CA ASP A 86 -7.31 8.13 10.49
C ASP A 86 -6.34 7.29 9.66
N ALA A 87 -6.82 6.21 9.04
CA ALA A 87 -6.01 5.39 8.14
C ALA A 87 -5.55 6.17 6.89
N VAL A 88 -6.38 7.03 6.32
CA VAL A 88 -5.99 7.90 5.18
C VAL A 88 -4.87 8.86 5.58
N MET A 89 -4.89 9.39 6.81
CA MET A 89 -3.83 10.28 7.32
C MET A 89 -2.47 9.58 7.44
N LEU A 90 -2.44 8.24 7.52
CA LEU A 90 -1.22 7.44 7.59
C LEU A 90 -0.64 7.08 6.21
N ILE A 91 -1.40 7.22 5.12
CA ILE A 91 -0.94 6.87 3.76
C ILE A 91 0.38 7.53 3.35
N PRO A 92 0.64 8.82 3.64
CA PRO A 92 1.91 9.44 3.30
C PRO A 92 3.13 8.75 3.94
N ARG A 93 2.95 8.02 5.04
CA ARG A 93 4.05 7.25 5.67
C ARG A 93 4.42 6.01 4.88
N LEU A 94 3.47 5.42 4.14
CA LEU A 94 3.73 4.29 3.23
C LEU A 94 4.58 4.68 2.00
N ALA A 95 4.62 5.98 1.69
CA ALA A 95 5.50 6.56 0.67
C ALA A 95 6.94 6.75 1.17
N THR A 96 7.19 6.47 2.44
CA THR A 96 8.49 6.52 3.10
C THR A 96 8.75 5.19 3.81
N ARG A 97 9.95 5.04 4.39
CA ARG A 97 10.32 3.82 5.08
C ARG A 97 9.35 3.56 6.24
N ILE A 98 8.67 2.43 6.18
CA ILE A 98 7.82 1.97 7.29
C ILE A 98 8.72 1.39 8.39
N ASP A 99 8.49 1.84 9.62
CA ASP A 99 9.08 1.23 10.80
C ASP A 99 8.12 0.17 11.36
N VAL A 100 8.56 -1.10 11.33
CA VAL A 100 7.79 -2.23 11.88
C VAL A 100 8.64 -2.98 12.88
N ASN A 101 8.09 -3.21 14.07
CA ASN A 101 8.67 -4.15 15.01
C ASN A 101 8.03 -5.52 14.80
N LEU A 102 8.84 -6.52 14.44
CA LEU A 102 8.37 -7.87 14.12
C LEU A 102 8.27 -8.72 15.37
N ASN A 103 7.22 -9.54 15.45
CA ASN A 103 7.18 -10.61 16.42
C ASN A 103 7.70 -11.90 15.79
N PHE A 104 8.84 -12.41 16.27
CA PHE A 104 9.50 -13.55 15.63
C PHE A 104 8.80 -14.92 15.83
N ARG A 105 7.62 -14.97 16.46
CA ARG A 105 6.87 -16.21 16.72
C ARG A 105 6.11 -16.71 15.50
N ARG A 106 5.39 -15.84 14.78
CA ARG A 106 4.55 -16.19 13.64
C ARG A 106 4.71 -15.18 12.51
N ILE A 107 4.53 -15.64 11.28
CA ILE A 107 4.74 -14.85 10.06
C ILE A 107 3.80 -13.65 9.88
N HIS A 108 2.77 -13.50 10.72
CA HIS A 108 1.76 -12.44 10.62
C HIS A 108 1.67 -11.59 11.89
N GLU A 109 2.61 -11.75 12.83
CA GLU A 109 2.59 -11.05 14.11
C GLU A 109 3.58 -9.87 14.09
N PHE A 110 3.08 -8.69 14.48
CA PHE A 110 3.84 -7.43 14.52
C PHE A 110 3.59 -6.78 15.89
N ASP A 111 4.65 -6.40 16.60
CA ASP A 111 4.56 -5.77 17.92
C ASP A 111 4.23 -4.28 17.80
N ILE A 112 4.79 -3.60 16.78
CA ILE A 112 4.53 -2.19 16.47
C ILE A 112 4.35 -2.08 14.96
N PHE A 113 3.17 -1.61 14.54
CA PHE A 113 2.87 -1.35 13.14
C PHE A 113 1.66 -0.41 13.00
N GLU A 114 1.90 0.90 12.97
CA GLU A 114 0.83 1.91 12.97
C GLU A 114 0.01 1.86 11.66
N GLU A 115 0.66 1.62 10.53
CA GLU A 115 0.04 1.54 9.22
C GLU A 115 -0.72 0.22 8.99
N HIS A 116 -0.67 -0.73 9.94
CA HIS A 116 -1.37 -2.02 9.85
C HIS A 116 -2.87 -1.85 9.58
N GLU A 117 -3.47 -0.77 10.09
CA GLU A 117 -4.90 -0.51 9.88
C GLU A 117 -5.25 -0.29 8.41
N ILE A 118 -4.33 0.28 7.61
CA ILE A 118 -4.51 0.44 6.16
C ILE A 118 -4.65 -0.93 5.49
N PHE A 119 -3.76 -1.88 5.83
CA PHE A 119 -3.78 -3.24 5.31
C PHE A 119 -5.08 -3.96 5.67
N LYS A 120 -5.55 -3.83 6.92
CA LYS A 120 -6.82 -4.39 7.38
C LYS A 120 -8.02 -3.82 6.61
N LEU A 121 -8.10 -2.51 6.46
CA LEU A 121 -9.21 -1.83 5.75
C LEU A 121 -9.23 -2.13 4.26
N LEU A 122 -8.07 -2.42 3.65
CA LEU A 122 -7.95 -2.85 2.25
C LEU A 122 -8.14 -4.36 2.06
N ARG A 123 -8.16 -5.13 3.16
CA ARG A 123 -8.18 -6.61 3.18
C ARG A 123 -6.96 -7.22 2.49
N ILE A 124 -5.79 -6.64 2.72
CA ILE A 124 -4.50 -7.13 2.22
C ILE A 124 -3.75 -7.75 3.41
N PRO A 125 -3.47 -9.06 3.41
CA PRO A 125 -2.64 -9.66 4.45
C PRO A 125 -1.17 -9.25 4.27
N ILE A 126 -0.46 -9.01 5.37
CA ILE A 126 0.98 -8.74 5.39
C ILE A 126 1.70 -9.82 6.18
N PHE A 127 2.88 -10.21 5.69
CA PHE A 127 3.67 -11.28 6.29
C PHE A 127 5.15 -10.90 6.39
N HIS A 128 5.85 -11.51 7.35
CA HIS A 128 7.31 -11.52 7.43
C HIS A 128 7.81 -12.96 7.59
N ALA A 129 9.02 -13.24 7.09
CA ALA A 129 9.65 -14.55 7.20
C ALA A 129 10.74 -14.60 8.29
N TRP A 130 10.97 -13.49 9.00
CA TRP A 130 11.93 -13.45 10.09
C TRP A 130 11.36 -14.18 11.32
N LYS A 131 11.61 -15.49 11.38
CA LYS A 131 11.15 -16.37 12.45
C LYS A 131 12.36 -17.00 13.14
N VAL A 132 12.33 -17.09 14.46
CA VAL A 132 13.32 -17.88 15.19
C VAL A 132 12.86 -19.36 15.15
N PRO A 133 13.68 -20.29 14.63
CA PRO A 133 13.32 -21.70 14.63
C PRO A 133 13.16 -22.19 16.08
N PRO A 134 12.17 -23.06 16.36
CA PRO A 134 12.06 -23.68 17.68
C PRO A 134 13.32 -24.51 17.98
N PRO A 135 13.75 -24.57 19.25
CA PRO A 135 14.88 -25.41 19.67
C PRO A 135 14.63 -26.90 19.45
#